data_AF-A0A496Y6C6-F1
#
_entry.id   AF-A0A496Y6C6-F1
#
_cell.length_a   1.000
_cell.length_b   1.000
_cell.length_c   1.000
_cell.angle_alpha   90.00
_cell.angle_beta   90.00
_cell.angle_gamma   90.00
#
_symmetry.space_group_name_H-M   'P 1'
#
loop_
_entity.id
_entity.type
_entity.pdbx_description
1 polymer ?
#
loop_
_entity_poly.entity_id
_entity_poly.type
_entity_poly.pdbx_seq_one_letter_code
_entity_poly.pdbx_strand_id
1 'polypeptide(L)'
;MKSPNTIKTCYIAVVKEEMGLPVRPAHNRIGRERKVRTPGWLKPFIRQAIMELTSTNNKTTYKEIQKRAFEIYMKSNQRSKVEQSKGMLSGKPKEVQDFINDKEIFYAF
;
A
#
# COMPACT_ATOMS: atom_id res chain seq x y z
N MET A 1 5.65 2.64 7.61
CA MET A 1 5.31 3.95 7.00
C MET A 1 4.27 4.65 7.88
N LYS A 2 4.40 5.94 8.23
CA LYS A 2 3.50 6.61 9.22
C LYS A 2 2.43 7.51 8.61
N SER A 3 2.67 8.09 7.43
CA SER A 3 1.70 8.95 6.74
C SER A 3 1.75 8.78 5.21
N PRO A 4 0.66 9.11 4.47
CA PRO A 4 0.65 9.05 3.01
C PRO A 4 1.73 9.91 2.34
N ASN A 5 2.07 11.06 2.96
CA ASN A 5 3.09 11.99 2.46
C ASN A 5 4.50 11.38 2.44
N THR A 6 4.70 10.26 3.14
CA THR A 6 5.96 9.49 3.08
C THR A 6 6.21 8.91 1.68
N ILE A 7 5.14 8.64 0.93
CA ILE A 7 5.22 8.17 -0.47
C ILE A 7 5.55 9.37 -1.35
N LYS A 8 6.80 9.52 -1.78
CA LYS A 8 7.20 10.66 -2.61
C LYS A 8 6.51 10.62 -3.98
N THR A 9 6.13 11.78 -4.49
CA THR A 9 5.49 11.92 -5.82
C THR A 9 6.40 11.44 -6.96
N CYS A 10 7.72 11.58 -6.80
CA CYS A 10 8.68 11.04 -7.76
C CYS A 10 8.59 9.52 -7.89
N TYR A 11 8.29 8.80 -6.82
CA TYR A 11 8.08 7.35 -6.87
C TYR A 11 6.84 6.99 -7.69
N ILE A 12 5.76 7.73 -7.51
CA ILE A 12 4.53 7.54 -8.28
C ILE A 12 4.78 7.83 -9.77
N ALA A 13 5.54 8.87 -10.08
CA ALA A 13 5.87 9.21 -11.45
C ALA A 13 6.69 8.14 -12.16
N VAL A 14 7.65 7.49 -11.46
CA VAL A 14 8.39 6.33 -11.99
C VAL A 14 7.43 5.18 -12.32
N VAL A 15 6.53 4.84 -11.39
CA VAL A 15 5.58 3.73 -11.60
C VAL A 15 4.61 4.04 -12.74
N LYS A 16 4.17 5.30 -12.88
CA LYS A 16 3.37 5.73 -14.02
C LYS A 16 4.10 5.55 -15.36
N GLU A 17 5.38 5.95 -15.44
CA GLU A 17 6.20 5.73 -16.65
C GLU A 17 6.33 4.25 -16.99
N GLU A 18 6.58 3.40 -16.00
CA GLU A 18 6.67 1.95 -16.19
C GLU A 18 5.35 1.33 -16.66
N MET A 19 4.21 1.94 -16.29
CA MET A 19 2.88 1.53 -16.75
C MET A 19 2.49 2.14 -18.10
N GLY A 20 3.35 2.94 -18.74
CA GLY A 20 3.04 3.64 -19.98
C GLY A 20 2.08 4.83 -19.81
N LEU A 21 1.86 5.29 -18.57
CA LEU A 21 0.99 6.43 -18.31
C LEU A 21 1.73 7.75 -18.53
N PRO A 22 1.04 8.79 -19.05
CA PRO A 22 1.66 10.07 -19.30
C PRO A 22 2.09 10.74 -18.00
N VAL A 23 3.33 11.22 -17.96
CA VAL A 23 3.84 12.06 -16.88
C VAL A 23 4.65 13.21 -17.45
N ARG A 24 4.68 14.32 -16.70
CA ARG A 24 5.53 15.45 -17.05
C ARG A 24 7.01 15.04 -16.95
N PRO A 25 7.84 15.41 -17.95
CA PRO A 25 9.28 15.25 -17.86
C PRO A 25 9.81 15.95 -16.60
N ALA A 26 10.60 15.24 -15.80
CA ALA A 26 11.27 15.85 -14.65
C ALA A 26 12.52 16.60 -15.12
N HIS A 27 12.81 17.75 -14.51
CA HIS A 27 14.01 18.55 -14.83
C HIS A 27 15.32 17.83 -14.47
N ASN A 28 15.27 16.88 -13.54
CA ASN A 28 16.42 16.15 -13.00
C ASN A 28 16.56 14.72 -13.57
N ARG A 29 16.22 14.52 -14.85
CA ARG A 29 16.44 13.24 -15.55
C ARG A 29 17.93 13.02 -15.83
N ILE A 30 18.33 11.76 -15.91
CA ILE A 30 19.64 11.33 -16.41
C ILE A 30 19.35 10.66 -17.76
N GLY A 31 19.47 11.42 -18.84
CA GLY A 31 19.03 10.99 -20.17
C GLY A 31 17.54 10.65 -20.21
N ARG A 32 17.21 9.40 -20.57
CA ARG A 32 15.82 8.90 -20.63
C ARG A 32 15.29 8.45 -19.26
N GLU A 33 16.16 8.21 -18.27
CA GLU A 33 15.77 7.69 -16.96
C GLU A 33 15.57 8.78 -15.91
N ARG A 34 14.79 8.46 -14.88
CA ARG A 34 14.67 9.30 -13.68
C ARG A 34 15.83 9.02 -12.73
N LYS A 35 16.43 10.08 -12.17
CA LYS A 35 17.50 9.97 -11.17
C LYS A 35 17.08 9.18 -9.93
N VAL A 36 15.83 9.32 -9.50
CA VAL A 36 15.30 8.65 -8.31
C VAL A 36 14.46 7.46 -8.72
N ARG A 37 14.80 6.27 -8.22
CA ARG A 37 14.04 5.03 -8.43
C ARG A 37 13.07 4.78 -7.28
N THR A 38 11.96 4.12 -7.58
CA THR A 38 10.98 3.66 -6.58
C THR A 38 11.51 2.44 -5.85
N PRO A 39 11.47 2.40 -4.51
CA PRO A 39 11.83 1.20 -3.75
C PRO A 39 11.01 -0.01 -4.20
N GLY A 40 11.66 -1.17 -4.37
CA GLY A 40 11.02 -2.38 -4.92
C GLY A 40 9.80 -2.84 -4.13
N TRP A 41 9.89 -2.80 -2.80
CA TRP A 41 8.79 -3.16 -1.89
C TRP A 41 7.59 -2.22 -1.97
N LEU A 42 7.78 -0.95 -2.38
CA LEU A 42 6.72 0.05 -2.44
C LEU A 42 5.99 0.05 -3.79
N LYS A 43 6.70 -0.34 -4.85
CA LYS A 43 6.19 -0.40 -6.23
C LYS A 43 4.85 -1.14 -6.38
N PRO A 44 4.63 -2.36 -5.83
CA PRO A 44 3.35 -3.06 -6.01
C PRO A 44 2.16 -2.29 -5.43
N PHE A 45 2.33 -1.64 -4.28
CA PHE A 45 1.26 -0.86 -3.64
C PHE A 45 0.89 0.37 -4.46
N ILE A 46 1.88 1.07 -5.02
CA ILE A 46 1.63 2.21 -5.91
C ILE A 46 0.94 1.75 -7.20
N ARG A 47 1.39 0.64 -7.80
CA ARG A 47 0.79 0.08 -9.01
C ARG A 47 -0.68 -0.27 -8.79
N GLN A 48 -0.98 -0.97 -7.70
CA GLN A 48 -2.35 -1.33 -7.34
C GLN A 48 -3.21 -0.08 -7.10
N ALA A 49 -2.70 0.91 -6.37
CA ALA A 49 -3.41 2.17 -6.14
C ALA A 49 -3.76 2.90 -7.43
N ILE A 50 -2.83 2.94 -8.39
CA ILE A 50 -3.09 3.54 -9.71
C ILE A 50 -4.19 2.78 -10.42
N MET A 51 -4.11 1.45 -10.50
CA MET A 51 -5.11 0.62 -11.19
C MET A 51 -6.53 0.82 -10.63
N GLU A 52 -6.69 0.77 -9.31
CA GLU A 52 -7.99 0.94 -8.63
C GLU A 52 -8.57 2.36 -8.82
N LEU A 53 -7.71 3.38 -8.85
CA LEU A 53 -8.15 4.74 -9.05
C LEU A 53 -8.48 5.03 -10.52
N THR A 54 -7.71 4.47 -11.46
CA THR A 54 -7.98 4.63 -12.90
C THR A 54 -9.24 3.91 -13.36
N SER A 55 -9.61 2.79 -12.73
CA SER A 55 -10.87 2.10 -13.04
C SER A 55 -12.09 2.90 -12.59
N THR A 56 -11.93 3.72 -11.54
CA THR A 56 -13.02 4.47 -10.92
C THR A 56 -13.13 5.89 -11.48
N ASN A 57 -12.01 6.51 -11.85
CA ASN A 57 -11.97 7.90 -12.27
C ASN A 57 -10.88 8.13 -13.34
N ASN A 58 -11.23 8.86 -14.41
CA ASN A 58 -10.33 9.09 -15.55
C ASN A 58 -9.14 10.01 -15.21
N LYS A 59 -9.20 10.79 -14.13
CA LYS A 59 -8.12 11.73 -13.73
C LYS A 59 -7.71 11.52 -12.28
N THR A 60 -6.73 10.66 -12.07
CA THR A 60 -6.14 10.39 -10.75
C THR A 60 -5.03 11.39 -10.40
N THR A 61 -5.17 12.08 -9.27
CA THR A 61 -4.14 12.99 -8.76
C THR A 61 -3.06 12.25 -7.97
N TYR A 62 -1.89 12.87 -7.80
CA TYR A 62 -0.82 12.29 -6.98
C TYR A 62 -1.23 12.11 -5.51
N LYS A 63 -2.01 13.04 -4.95
CA LYS A 63 -2.48 12.97 -3.56
C LYS A 63 -3.40 11.78 -3.33
N GLU A 64 -4.31 11.51 -4.25
CA GLU A 64 -5.20 10.34 -4.18
C GLU A 64 -4.40 9.04 -4.26
N ILE A 65 -3.44 8.96 -5.18
CA ILE A 65 -2.56 7.78 -5.30
C ILE A 65 -1.75 7.59 -4.01
N GLN A 66 -1.21 8.65 -3.40
CA GLN A 66 -0.50 8.57 -2.11
C GLN A 66 -1.41 8.01 -1.02
N LYS A 67 -2.62 8.56 -0.87
CA LYS A 67 -3.59 8.13 0.12
C LYS A 67 -3.95 6.65 -0.09
N ARG A 68 -4.27 6.27 -1.33
CA ARG A 68 -4.69 4.92 -1.64
C ARG A 68 -3.56 3.88 -1.49
N ALA A 69 -2.36 4.19 -1.96
CA ALA A 69 -1.20 3.32 -1.79
C ALA A 69 -0.85 3.11 -0.31
N PHE A 70 -1.01 4.16 0.50
CA PHE A 70 -0.83 4.07 1.95
C PHE A 70 -1.87 3.17 2.62
N GLU A 71 -3.15 3.29 2.24
CA GLU A 71 -4.23 2.42 2.72
C GLU A 71 -3.96 0.94 2.38
N ILE A 72 -3.55 0.66 1.14
CA ILE A 72 -3.23 -0.71 0.70
C ILE A 72 -2.04 -1.26 1.51
N TYR A 73 -0.99 -0.46 1.70
CA TYR A 73 0.14 -0.85 2.54
C TYR A 73 -0.27 -1.12 3.99
N MET A 74 -1.12 -0.30 4.58
CA MET A 74 -1.58 -0.52 5.96
C MET A 74 -2.42 -1.79 6.09
N LYS A 75 -3.30 -2.06 5.12
CA LYS A 75 -4.11 -3.29 5.06
C LYS A 75 -3.24 -4.54 4.93
N SER A 76 -2.22 -4.52 4.08
CA SER A 76 -1.31 -5.67 3.94
C SER A 76 -0.51 -5.91 5.22
N ASN A 77 -0.06 -4.84 5.89
CA ASN A 77 0.65 -4.94 7.17
C ASN A 77 -0.25 -5.46 8.30
N GLN A 78 -1.53 -5.07 8.34
CA GLN A 78 -2.50 -5.57 9.32
C GLN A 78 -2.78 -7.06 9.12
N ARG A 79 -2.98 -7.51 7.86
CA ARG A 79 -3.19 -8.94 7.56
C ARG A 79 -2.01 -9.79 8.02
N SER A 80 -0.78 -9.34 7.72
CA SER A 80 0.42 -10.05 8.17
C SER A 80 0.50 -10.18 9.69
N LYS A 81 0.12 -9.14 10.45
CA LYS A 81 0.05 -9.23 11.92
C LYS A 81 -1.01 -10.21 12.41
N VAL A 82 -2.18 -10.25 11.77
CA VAL A 82 -3.26 -11.19 12.10
C VAL A 82 -2.86 -12.63 11.77
N GLU A 83 -2.17 -12.85 10.67
CA GLU A 83 -1.66 -14.19 10.30
C GLU A 83 -0.57 -14.66 11.26
N GLN A 84 0.36 -13.77 11.64
CA GLN A 84 1.36 -14.06 12.66
C GLN A 84 0.72 -14.39 14.02
N SER A 85 -0.29 -13.63 14.44
CA SER A 85 -0.99 -13.91 15.69
C SER A 85 -1.79 -15.22 15.60
N LYS A 86 -2.48 -15.50 14.49
CA LYS A 86 -3.17 -16.77 14.26
C LYS A 86 -2.23 -17.97 14.26
N GLY A 87 -1.07 -17.87 13.60
CA GLY A 87 -0.05 -18.91 13.62
C GLY A 87 0.44 -19.21 15.03
N MET A 88 0.71 -18.17 15.82
CA MET A 88 1.11 -18.27 17.23
C MET A 88 0.01 -18.88 18.13
N LEU A 89 -1.26 -18.72 17.77
CA LEU A 89 -2.41 -19.29 18.49
C LEU A 89 -2.77 -20.70 18.05
N SER A 90 -2.40 -21.11 16.83
CA SER A 90 -2.70 -22.45 16.30
C SER A 90 -2.00 -23.58 17.05
N GLY A 91 -0.89 -23.29 17.77
CA GLY A 91 -0.16 -24.24 18.60
C GLY A 91 -0.62 -24.32 20.07
N LYS A 92 -1.73 -23.65 20.44
CA LYS A 92 -2.27 -23.65 21.81
C LYS A 92 -3.46 -24.60 21.97
N PRO A 93 -3.71 -25.13 23.18
CA PRO A 93 -4.81 -26.06 23.43
C PRO A 93 -6.18 -25.48 23.05
N LYS A 94 -7.10 -26.37 22.67
CA LYS A 94 -8.41 -26.08 22.04
C LYS A 94 -9.25 -25.06 22.82
N GLU A 95 -9.20 -25.13 24.15
CA GLU A 95 -9.89 -24.23 25.09
C GLU A 95 -9.52 -22.74 24.90
N VAL A 96 -8.27 -22.45 24.53
CA VAL A 96 -7.79 -21.07 24.31
C VAL A 96 -8.28 -20.53 22.96
N GLN A 97 -8.47 -21.41 21.97
CA GLN A 97 -9.00 -21.02 20.66
C GLN A 97 -10.49 -20.72 20.74
N ASP A 98 -11.25 -21.52 21.48
CA ASP A 98 -12.68 -21.32 21.68
C ASP A 98 -12.96 -20.02 22.45
N PHE A 99 -12.16 -19.71 23.49
CA PHE A 99 -12.29 -18.46 24.25
C PHE A 99 -11.97 -17.19 23.44
N ILE A 100 -11.11 -17.28 22.42
CA ILE A 100 -10.78 -16.14 21.54
C ILE A 100 -11.86 -15.94 20.48
N ASN A 101 -12.46 -17.03 19.98
CA ASN A 101 -13.53 -16.97 18.99
C ASN A 101 -14.86 -16.49 19.60
N ASP A 102 -15.12 -16.77 20.88
CA ASP A 102 -16.31 -16.29 21.62
C ASP A 102 -16.27 -14.80 21.97
N LYS A 103 -15.12 -14.14 21.77
CA LYS A 103 -14.92 -12.76 22.16
C LYS A 103 -15.10 -11.81 20.98
N GLU A 104 -16.37 -11.52 20.68
CA GLU A 104 -16.84 -10.24 20.13
C GLU A 104 -16.42 -9.08 21.05
N ILE A 105 -15.11 -8.85 21.24
CA ILE A 105 -14.60 -7.81 22.13
C ILE A 105 -14.43 -6.50 21.35
N PHE A 106 -15.47 -5.67 21.52
CA PHE A 106 -15.46 -4.21 21.68
C PHE A 106 -14.77 -3.36 20.60
N TYR A 107 -15.58 -2.84 19.67
CA TYR A 107 -15.45 -1.44 19.25
C TYR A 107 -16.83 -0.77 19.31
N ALA A 108 -17.20 -0.29 20.51
CA ALA A 108 -18.12 0.82 20.67
C ALA A 108 -17.27 2.05 21.04
N PHE A 109 -17.01 2.91 20.06
CA PHE A 109 -16.67 4.32 20.22
C PHE A 109 -17.20 5.07 19.01
#